data_AF-A0A1E5GKK8-F1
#
_entry.id   AF-A0A1E5GKK8-F1
#
_cell.length_a   1.000
_cell.length_b   1.000
_cell.length_c   1.000
_cell.angle_alpha   90.00
_cell.angle_beta   90.00
_cell.angle_gamma   90.00
#
_symmetry.space_group_name_H-M   'P 1'
#
loop_
_entity.id
_entity.type
_entity.pdbx_description
1 polymer ?
#
loop_
_entity_poly.entity_id
_entity_poly.type
_entity_poly.pdbx_seq_one_letter_code
_entity_poly.pdbx_strand_id
1 'polypeptide(L)'
;MLIYGLIAALATMLAKKIGSTLNSFVMTGWNLIIGSVFLFIIGLFMGGTLSYINWTPLGVILLVILAAASAIPFSLWYWCAQYANLGEITVYKFIMPISGSLLAVILGERFTWPLACGLVLVCLSIILINRPPKSFQALAKSRKQEKESA
;
A
#
# COMPACT_ATOMS: atom_id res chain seq x y z
N MET A 1 -5.59 -14.30 -2.95
CA MET A 1 -6.18 -13.22 -2.13
C MET A 1 -6.15 -13.55 -0.63
N LEU A 2 -6.69 -14.70 -0.18
CA LEU A 2 -6.68 -15.08 1.25
C LEU A 2 -5.26 -15.26 1.85
N ILE A 3 -4.39 -16.00 1.17
CA ILE A 3 -2.99 -16.22 1.61
C ILE A 3 -2.23 -14.89 1.71
N TYR A 4 -2.39 -14.01 0.73
CA TYR A 4 -1.81 -12.66 0.76
C TYR A 4 -2.30 -11.85 1.95
N GLY A 5 -3.62 -11.84 2.22
CA GLY A 5 -4.19 -11.09 3.34
C GLY A 5 -3.64 -11.56 4.69
N LEU A 6 -3.50 -12.86 4.89
CA LEU A 6 -2.92 -13.44 6.10
C LEU A 6 -1.44 -13.07 6.27
N ILE A 7 -0.66 -13.21 5.20
CA ILE A 7 0.77 -12.85 5.20
C ILE A 7 0.94 -11.34 5.44
N ALA A 8 0.12 -10.49 4.82
CA ALA A 8 0.17 -9.04 5.00
C ALA A 8 -0.20 -8.62 6.43
N ALA A 9 -1.20 -9.25 7.04
CA ALA A 9 -1.56 -9.02 8.44
C ALA A 9 -0.41 -9.41 9.38
N LEU A 10 0.19 -10.60 9.18
CA LEU A 10 1.36 -11.04 9.95
C LEU A 10 2.56 -10.11 9.77
N ALA A 11 2.86 -9.72 8.52
CA ALA A 11 3.97 -8.83 8.20
C ALA A 11 3.80 -7.45 8.83
N THR A 12 2.60 -6.89 8.85
CA THR A 12 2.33 -5.59 9.50
C THR A 12 2.42 -5.66 11.02
N MET A 13 1.97 -6.76 11.64
CA MET A 13 2.17 -6.98 13.07
C MET A 13 3.65 -7.14 13.44
N LEU A 14 4.42 -7.86 12.61
CA LEU A 14 5.86 -8.05 12.81
C LEU A 14 6.65 -6.76 12.57
N ALA A 15 6.28 -5.99 11.53
CA ALA A 15 6.86 -4.68 11.23
C ALA A 15 6.61 -3.68 12.36
N LYS A 16 5.47 -3.74 13.06
CA LYS A 16 5.22 -2.91 14.24
C LYS A 16 6.12 -3.28 15.42
N LYS A 17 6.49 -4.56 15.55
CA LYS A 17 7.39 -5.07 16.60
C LYS A 17 8.87 -4.75 16.33
N ILE A 18 9.26 -4.71 15.05
CA ILE A 18 10.65 -4.48 14.59
C ILE A 18 10.91 -3.00 14.26
N GLY A 19 9.89 -2.25 13.86
CA GLY A 19 9.99 -0.86 13.40
C GLY A 19 10.30 0.17 14.49
N SER A 20 10.41 -0.23 15.76
CA SER A 20 10.82 0.70 16.83
C SER A 20 12.32 0.98 16.85
N THR A 21 13.14 0.31 16.02
CA THR A 21 14.61 0.42 16.09
C THR A 21 15.33 0.66 14.76
N LEU A 22 14.66 0.55 13.61
CA LEU A 22 15.29 0.65 12.28
C LEU A 22 14.71 1.78 11.42
N ASN A 23 15.57 2.42 10.61
CA ASN A 23 15.17 3.42 9.62
C ASN A 23 14.38 2.75 8.49
N SER A 24 13.12 3.17 8.24
CA SER A 24 12.22 2.56 7.24
C SER A 24 12.79 2.47 5.83
N PHE A 25 13.71 3.35 5.47
CA PHE A 25 14.35 3.32 4.15
C PHE A 25 15.23 2.08 3.99
N VAL A 26 15.98 1.71 5.02
CA VAL A 26 16.84 0.51 5.03
C VAL A 26 16.00 -0.76 4.98
N MET A 27 14.88 -0.78 5.70
CA MET A 27 13.97 -1.93 5.71
C MET A 27 13.30 -2.15 4.34
N THR A 28 12.92 -1.06 3.66
CA THR A 28 12.36 -1.12 2.31
C THR A 28 13.41 -1.57 1.28
N GLY A 29 14.64 -1.09 1.41
CA GLY A 29 15.76 -1.51 0.57
C GLY A 29 16.01 -3.03 0.67
N TRP A 30 16.04 -3.57 1.89
CA TRP A 30 16.15 -5.02 2.10
C TRP A 30 14.98 -5.80 1.49
N ASN A 31 13.74 -5.29 1.60
CA ASN A 31 12.58 -5.94 1.00
C ASN A 31 12.67 -6.01 -0.54
N LEU A 32 13.09 -4.91 -1.19
CA LEU A 32 13.29 -4.90 -2.64
C LEU A 32 14.43 -5.82 -3.08
N ILE A 33 15.57 -5.83 -2.36
CA ILE A 33 16.71 -6.70 -2.69
C ILE A 33 16.31 -8.17 -2.57
N ILE A 34 15.73 -8.58 -1.45
CA ILE A 34 15.30 -9.97 -1.23
C ILE A 34 14.27 -10.37 -2.28
N GLY A 35 13.28 -9.52 -2.55
CA GLY A 35 12.29 -9.76 -3.60
C GLY A 35 12.90 -9.90 -4.99
N SER A 36 13.85 -9.03 -5.35
CA SER A 36 14.52 -9.09 -6.65
C SER A 36 15.37 -10.34 -6.83
N VAL A 37 16.11 -10.76 -5.79
CA VAL A 37 16.94 -11.97 -5.82
C VAL A 37 16.06 -13.20 -5.99
N PHE A 38 14.96 -13.27 -5.23
CA PHE A 38 14.00 -14.37 -5.32
C PHE A 38 13.37 -14.45 -6.72
N LEU A 39 12.90 -13.32 -7.27
CA LEU A 39 12.35 -13.26 -8.62
C LEU A 39 13.39 -13.60 -9.69
N PHE A 40 14.64 -13.17 -9.51
CA PHE A 40 15.73 -13.48 -10.43
C PHE A 40 16.01 -14.98 -10.49
N ILE A 41 16.08 -15.65 -9.34
CA ILE A 41 16.27 -17.11 -9.25
C ILE A 41 15.13 -17.84 -9.96
N ILE A 42 13.87 -17.47 -9.70
CA ILE A 42 12.71 -18.05 -10.37
C ILE A 42 12.78 -17.84 -11.89
N GLY A 43 13.16 -16.64 -12.32
CA GLY A 43 13.33 -16.30 -13.74
C GLY A 43 14.34 -17.22 -14.43
N LEU A 44 15.46 -17.54 -13.77
CA LEU A 44 16.44 -18.49 -14.28
C LEU A 44 15.87 -19.92 -14.38
N PHE A 45 15.15 -20.38 -13.36
CA PHE A 45 14.51 -21.71 -13.38
C PHE A 45 13.40 -21.83 -14.44
N MET A 46 12.72 -20.74 -14.78
CA MET A 46 11.73 -20.69 -15.88
C MET A 46 12.36 -20.55 -17.27
N GLY A 47 13.68 -20.64 -17.41
CA GLY A 47 14.38 -20.57 -18.70
C GLY A 47 14.70 -19.16 -19.19
N GLY A 48 14.61 -18.15 -18.31
CA GLY A 48 15.03 -16.79 -18.60
C GLY A 48 16.53 -16.74 -18.91
N THR A 49 16.85 -16.36 -20.15
CA THR A 49 18.24 -16.30 -20.64
C THR A 49 18.57 -14.87 -21.08
N LEU A 50 19.71 -14.36 -20.62
CA LEU A 50 20.13 -12.98 -20.92
C LEU A 50 20.47 -12.75 -22.40
N SER A 51 20.63 -13.82 -23.20
CA SER A 51 20.92 -13.73 -24.63
C SER A 51 19.79 -13.14 -25.48
N TYR A 52 18.54 -13.16 -24.99
CA TYR A 52 17.41 -12.54 -25.70
C TYR A 52 17.26 -11.04 -25.38
N ILE A 53 18.05 -10.50 -24.44
CA ILE A 53 18.00 -9.08 -24.10
C ILE A 53 18.79 -8.29 -25.13
N ASN A 54 18.06 -7.57 -25.97
CA ASN A 54 18.64 -6.52 -26.81
C ASN A 54 18.86 -5.28 -25.95
N TRP A 55 20.11 -5.06 -25.56
CA TRP A 55 20.52 -3.90 -24.78
C TRP A 55 20.45 -2.63 -25.63
N THR A 56 19.26 -2.04 -25.67
CA THR A 56 19.03 -0.74 -26.29
C THR A 56 19.10 0.36 -25.22
N PRO A 57 19.60 1.57 -25.56
CA PRO A 57 19.58 2.70 -24.62
C PRO A 57 18.18 3.00 -24.08
N LEU A 58 17.16 2.88 -24.94
CA LEU A 58 15.75 3.04 -24.57
C LEU A 58 15.31 1.97 -23.54
N GLY A 59 15.68 0.70 -23.77
CA GLY A 59 15.39 -0.39 -22.83
C GLY A 59 15.99 -0.16 -21.44
N VAL A 60 17.24 0.32 -21.39
CA VAL A 60 17.89 0.67 -20.11
C VAL A 60 17.15 1.81 -19.41
N ILE A 61 16.79 2.87 -20.14
CA ILE A 61 16.01 3.99 -19.57
C ILE A 61 14.67 3.49 -19.01
N LEU A 62 13.98 2.61 -19.74
CA LEU A 62 12.70 2.06 -19.31
C LEU A 62 12.83 1.20 -18.05
N LEU A 63 13.89 0.39 -17.96
CA LEU A 63 14.21 -0.40 -16.76
C LEU A 63 14.49 0.51 -15.56
N VAL A 64 15.23 1.60 -15.75
CA VAL A 64 15.49 2.59 -14.68
C VAL A 64 14.19 3.26 -14.24
N ILE A 65 13.32 3.64 -15.17
CA ILE A 65 12.00 4.21 -14.85
C ILE A 65 11.16 3.22 -14.04
N LEU A 66 11.11 1.96 -14.43
CA LEU A 66 10.39 0.91 -13.70
C LEU A 66 10.97 0.67 -12.30
N ALA A 67 12.29 0.64 -12.17
CA ALA A 67 12.97 0.49 -10.89
C ALA A 67 12.67 1.69 -9.96
N ALA A 68 12.74 2.91 -10.48
CA ALA A 68 12.42 4.14 -9.74
C ALA A 68 10.93 4.18 -9.35
N ALA A 69 10.03 3.79 -10.26
CA ALA A 69 8.59 3.73 -10.01
C ALA A 69 8.20 2.71 -8.93
N SER A 70 9.05 1.71 -8.66
CA SER A 70 8.91 0.81 -7.51
C SER A 70 9.54 1.41 -6.26
N ALA A 71 10.83 1.73 -6.31
CA ALA A 71 11.59 2.13 -5.13
C ALA A 71 11.05 3.42 -4.46
N ILE A 72 10.69 4.43 -5.24
CA ILE A 72 10.27 5.74 -4.70
C ILE A 72 8.93 5.63 -3.95
N PRO A 73 7.82 5.13 -4.55
CA PRO A 73 6.55 5.06 -3.84
C PRO A 73 6.56 4.08 -2.66
N PHE A 74 7.27 2.95 -2.78
CA PHE A 74 7.40 2.02 -1.65
C PHE A 74 8.15 2.66 -0.49
N SER A 75 9.28 3.34 -0.75
CA SER A 75 10.06 3.98 0.31
C SER A 75 9.27 5.10 0.99
N LEU A 76 8.54 5.91 0.22
CA LEU A 76 7.67 6.96 0.74
C LEU A 76 6.54 6.39 1.59
N TRP A 77 5.92 5.30 1.14
CA TRP A 77 4.87 4.60 1.89
C TRP A 77 5.36 4.11 3.25
N TYR A 78 6.48 3.38 3.29
CA TYR A 78 7.01 2.84 4.54
C TYR A 78 7.49 3.94 5.48
N TRP A 79 8.04 5.03 4.93
CA TRP A 79 8.40 6.20 5.72
C TRP A 79 7.17 6.81 6.40
N CYS A 80 6.09 7.08 5.67
CA CYS A 80 4.84 7.58 6.26
C CYS A 80 4.23 6.59 7.27
N ALA A 81 4.31 5.28 6.98
CA ALA A 81 3.77 4.22 7.84
C ALA A 81 4.49 4.10 9.19
N GLN A 82 5.71 4.60 9.31
CA GLN A 82 6.46 4.60 10.57
C GLN A 82 5.94 5.66 11.57
N TYR A 83 5.42 6.80 11.07
CA TYR A 83 4.98 7.91 11.92
C TYR A 83 3.46 7.95 12.15
N ALA A 84 2.66 7.39 11.24
CA ALA A 84 1.20 7.41 11.33
C ALA A 84 0.62 6.15 12.00
N ASN A 85 -0.56 6.27 12.62
CA ASN A 85 -1.32 5.11 13.07
C ASN A 85 -1.71 4.24 11.87
N LEU A 86 -1.34 2.96 11.88
CA LEU A 86 -1.58 2.01 10.76
C LEU A 86 -3.04 1.99 10.28
N GLY A 87 -4.01 2.24 11.17
CA GLY A 87 -5.42 2.33 10.81
C GLY A 87 -5.75 3.54 9.92
N GLU A 88 -5.17 4.71 10.22
CA GLU A 88 -5.37 5.93 9.43
C GLU A 88 -4.64 5.84 8.10
N ILE A 89 -3.40 5.32 8.08
CA ILE A 89 -2.62 5.24 6.84
C ILE A 89 -3.21 4.26 5.83
N THR A 90 -3.89 3.21 6.30
CA THR A 90 -4.52 2.21 5.41
C THR A 90 -5.66 2.82 4.61
N VAL A 91 -6.33 3.85 5.12
CA VAL A 91 -7.39 4.57 4.39
C VAL A 91 -6.83 5.26 3.14
N TYR A 92 -5.59 5.76 3.20
CA TYR A 92 -4.94 6.37 2.03
C TYR A 92 -4.73 5.38 0.89
N LYS A 93 -4.67 4.06 1.16
CA LYS A 93 -4.55 3.05 0.09
C LYS A 93 -5.77 3.03 -0.85
N PHE A 94 -6.92 3.54 -0.40
CA PHE A 94 -8.10 3.69 -1.26
C PHE A 94 -7.91 4.75 -2.35
N ILE A 95 -6.88 5.60 -2.27
CA ILE A 95 -6.55 6.51 -3.38
C ILE A 95 -6.10 5.76 -4.63
N MET A 96 -5.45 4.58 -4.48
CA MET A 96 -4.92 3.81 -5.61
C MET A 96 -6.00 3.40 -6.63
N PRO A 97 -7.13 2.77 -6.23
CA PRO A 97 -8.19 2.47 -7.19
C PRO A 97 -8.88 3.72 -7.76
N ILE A 98 -8.97 4.81 -6.99
CA ILE A 98 -9.58 6.08 -7.47
C ILE A 98 -8.70 6.72 -8.55
N SER A 99 -7.41 6.88 -8.29
CA SER A 99 -6.47 7.46 -9.25
C SER A 99 -6.28 6.57 -10.47
N GLY A 100 -6.24 5.25 -10.29
CA GLY A 100 -6.16 4.29 -11.39
C GLY A 100 -7.37 4.35 -12.32
N SER A 101 -8.58 4.43 -11.74
CA SER A 101 -9.82 4.57 -12.52
C SER A 101 -9.88 5.92 -13.24
N LEU A 102 -9.47 7.00 -12.58
CA LEU A 102 -9.42 8.33 -13.20
C LEU A 102 -8.43 8.37 -14.37
N LEU A 103 -7.24 7.80 -14.18
CA LEU A 103 -6.22 7.74 -15.22
C LEU A 103 -6.68 6.89 -16.42
N ALA A 104 -7.36 5.76 -16.18
CA ALA A 104 -7.93 4.94 -17.25
C ALA A 104 -8.92 5.72 -18.13
N VAL A 105 -9.81 6.50 -17.51
CA VAL A 105 -10.76 7.35 -18.24
C VAL A 105 -10.05 8.45 -19.02
N ILE A 106 -9.01 9.08 -18.45
CA ILE A 106 -8.18 10.09 -19.14
C ILE A 106 -7.48 9.48 -20.36
N LEU A 107 -7.03 8.22 -20.28
CA LEU A 107 -6.44 7.49 -21.40
C LEU A 107 -7.48 7.04 -22.46
N GLY A 108 -8.75 7.36 -22.27
CA GLY A 108 -9.82 7.06 -23.21
C GLY A 108 -10.51 5.72 -23.01
N GLU A 109 -10.29 5.03 -21.88
CA GLU A 109 -11.09 3.84 -21.57
C GLU A 109 -12.55 4.20 -21.32
N ARG A 110 -13.45 3.33 -21.78
CA ARG A 110 -14.88 3.51 -21.59
C ARG A 110 -15.22 3.34 -20.11
N PHE A 111 -15.89 4.34 -19.55
CA PHE A 111 -16.43 4.25 -18.21
C PHE A 111 -17.53 3.20 -18.16
N THR A 112 -17.22 2.02 -17.61
CA THR A 112 -18.15 0.90 -17.52
C THR A 112 -18.90 0.91 -16.20
N TRP A 113 -20.12 0.37 -16.20
CA TRP A 113 -20.96 0.28 -14.98
C TRP A 113 -20.27 -0.42 -13.79
N PRO A 114 -19.49 -1.51 -13.98
CA PRO A 114 -18.73 -2.12 -12.88
C PRO A 114 -17.70 -1.17 -12.25
N LEU A 115 -17.08 -0.30 -13.05
CA LEU A 115 -16.11 0.69 -12.56
C LEU A 115 -16.80 1.73 -11.66
N ALA A 116 -17.99 2.18 -12.05
CA ALA A 116 -18.83 3.07 -11.24
C ALA A 116 -19.20 2.42 -9.89
N CYS A 117 -19.68 1.17 -9.91
CA CYS A 117 -20.01 0.44 -8.68
C CYS A 117 -18.78 0.25 -7.78
N GLY A 118 -17.62 -0.06 -8.36
CA GLY A 118 -16.36 -0.20 -7.62
C GLY A 118 -15.96 1.10 -6.91
N LEU A 119 -16.05 2.24 -7.59
CA LEU A 119 -15.78 3.56 -7.00
C LEU A 119 -16.72 3.88 -5.83
N VAL A 120 -18.02 3.58 -5.96
CA VAL A 120 -18.99 3.76 -4.87
C VAL A 120 -18.65 2.88 -3.66
N LEU A 121 -18.28 1.62 -3.88
CA LEU A 121 -17.84 0.72 -2.79
C LEU A 121 -16.58 1.25 -2.10
N VAL A 122 -15.63 1.82 -2.85
CA VAL A 122 -14.43 2.44 -2.26
C VAL A 122 -14.81 3.65 -1.40
N CYS A 123 -15.68 4.53 -1.90
CA CYS A 123 -16.22 5.65 -1.11
C CYS A 123 -16.90 5.17 0.19
N LEU A 124 -17.72 4.12 0.12
CA LEU A 124 -18.37 3.53 1.29
C LEU A 124 -17.35 2.94 2.28
N SER A 125 -16.30 2.31 1.79
CA SER A 125 -15.23 1.73 2.62
C SER A 125 -14.49 2.81 3.43
N ILE A 126 -14.22 3.96 2.80
CA ILE A 126 -13.60 5.12 3.48
C ILE A 126 -14.54 5.69 4.56
N ILE A 127 -15.84 5.80 4.28
CA ILE A 127 -16.81 6.31 5.25
C ILE A 127 -16.91 5.37 6.45
N LEU A 128 -16.93 4.05 6.22
CA LEU A 128 -17.10 3.06 7.28
C LEU A 128 -15.87 2.97 8.19
N ILE A 129 -14.66 3.06 7.63
CA ILE A 129 -13.41 2.95 8.39
C ILE A 129 -13.08 4.22 9.20
N ASN A 130 -13.55 5.39 8.74
CA ASN A 130 -13.40 6.66 9.46
C ASN A 130 -14.48 6.88 10.53
N ARG A 131 -15.37 5.91 10.79
CA ARG A 131 -16.32 6.03 11.91
C ARG A 131 -15.57 5.80 13.23
N PRO A 132 -15.55 6.78 14.14
CA PRO A 132 -14.93 6.59 15.45
C PRO A 132 -15.64 5.43 16.18
N PRO A 133 -14.90 4.55 16.88
CA PRO A 133 -15.50 3.46 17.61
C PRO A 133 -16.51 4.02 18.60
N LYS A 134 -17.77 3.55 18.52
CA LYS A 134 -18.89 3.99 19.37
C LYS A 134 -18.57 3.89 20.87
N SER A 135 -17.61 3.04 21.26
CA SER A 135 -17.13 2.90 22.64
C SER A 135 -16.41 4.15 23.17
N PHE A 136 -15.72 4.94 22.33
CA PHE A 136 -15.02 6.15 22.78
C PHE A 136 -15.99 7.33 22.97
N GLN A 137 -17.09 7.37 22.21
CA GLN A 137 -18.16 8.35 22.41
C GLN A 137 -18.96 8.08 23.69
N ALA A 138 -19.16 6.82 24.07
CA ALA A 138 -19.82 6.46 25.32
C ALA A 138 -19.00 6.88 26.56
N LEU A 139 -17.67 6.69 26.53
CA LEU A 139 -16.74 7.09 27.59
C LEU A 139 -16.52 8.62 27.68
N ALA A 140 -16.54 9.31 26.54
CA ALA A 140 -16.48 10.78 26.52
C ALA A 140 -17.78 11.42 27.04
N LYS A 141 -18.93 10.76 26.82
CA LYS A 141 -20.23 11.19 27.33
C LYS A 141 -20.35 10.97 28.85
N SER A 142 -19.86 9.85 29.37
CA SER A 142 -19.87 9.57 30.82
C SER A 142 -18.94 10.49 31.61
N ARG A 143 -17.72 10.80 31.12
CA ARG A 143 -16.82 11.78 31.78
C ARG A 143 -17.33 13.22 31.79
N LYS A 144 -18.15 13.62 30.81
CA LYS A 144 -18.81 14.93 30.82
C LYS A 144 -19.93 14.98 31.87
N GLN A 145 -20.71 13.92 32.01
CA GLN A 145 -21.77 13.84 33.02
C GLN A 145 -21.22 13.79 34.46
N GLU A 146 -20.08 13.14 34.69
CA GLU A 146 -19.42 13.10 36.01
C GLU A 146 -18.83 14.46 36.42
N LYS A 147 -18.40 15.29 35.46
CA LYS A 147 -17.90 16.65 35.72
C LYS A 147 -18.99 17.73 35.85
N GLU A 148 -20.20 17.49 35.36
CA GLU A 148 -21.34 18.40 35.55
C GLU A 148 -22.15 18.07 36.81
N SER A 149 -21.87 16.94 37.47
CA SER A 149 -22.54 16.49 38.70
C SER A 149 -21.70 16.69 39.98
N ALA A 150 -20.50 17.28 39.86
CA ALA A 150 -19.57 17.62 40.93
C ALA A 150 -19.33 19.14 40.96
#